data_AF-A0A955Q4T6-F1
#
_entry.id   AF-A0A955Q4T6-F1
#
_cell.length_a   1.000
_cell.length_b   1.000
_cell.length_c   1.000
_cell.angle_alpha   90.00
_cell.angle_beta   90.00
_cell.angle_gamma   90.00
#
_symmetry.space_group_name_H-M   'P 1'
#
loop_
_entity.id
_entity.type
_entity.pdbx_description
1 polymer ?
#
loop_
_entity_poly.entity_id
_entity_poly.type
_entity_poly.pdbx_seq_one_letter_code
_entity_poly.pdbx_strand_id
1 'polypeptide(L)'
;MNRWVVISVVLLLGLPGCMVSKSKYEASVADMESAKAELEKSRMHQEALEEQIRNLKGLNEKVSTDLEKMTTEVQRIKEGRKNEHTLLETRERELDQEKEQLMSKLRVVVDQYQKVKAQNKALKETVLRYQKELKDTRESSIESTSGVMKSSEKPDMAKTEMTPSVNSSPIVSSKPPVPKIVTPPTLPKIGGDLVNINKAPVSDLVLTLGLTREVAEEVVSNRPYRLRGELVAKNIIPKATFDEIKDRITASP
;
A
#
# COMPACT_ATOMS: atom_id res chain seq x y z
N MET A 1 83.93 89.13 21.01
CA MET A 1 83.37 88.07 20.12
C MET A 1 83.45 86.65 20.69
N ASN A 2 84.44 86.30 21.51
CA ASN A 2 84.76 84.88 21.79
C ASN A 2 83.68 84.08 22.55
N ARG A 3 82.82 84.71 23.37
CA ARG A 3 81.77 83.99 24.13
C ARG A 3 80.58 83.54 23.26
N TRP A 4 80.20 84.35 22.27
CA TRP A 4 79.13 83.99 21.31
C TRP A 4 79.59 82.92 20.32
N VAL A 5 80.87 82.93 19.94
CA VAL A 5 81.46 81.88 19.10
C VAL A 5 81.51 80.56 19.86
N VAL A 6 81.91 80.56 21.13
CA VAL A 6 81.93 79.33 21.96
C VAL A 6 80.52 78.79 22.18
N ILE A 7 79.52 79.64 22.43
CA ILE A 7 78.11 79.20 22.58
C ILE A 7 77.58 78.64 21.26
N SER A 8 77.90 79.26 20.12
CA SER A 8 77.47 78.78 18.80
C SER A 8 78.13 77.44 18.43
N VAL A 9 79.40 77.26 18.78
CA VAL A 9 80.14 76.00 18.56
C VAL A 9 79.62 74.88 19.48
N VAL A 10 79.31 75.18 20.74
CA VAL A 10 78.73 74.20 21.68
C VAL A 10 77.28 73.86 21.31
N LEU A 11 76.49 74.79 20.78
CA LEU A 11 75.12 74.53 20.31
C LEU A 11 75.10 73.66 19.04
N LEU A 12 76.09 73.81 18.15
CA LEU A 12 76.27 72.97 16.95
C LEU A 12 76.85 71.58 17.27
N LEU A 13 77.65 71.45 18.32
CA LEU A 13 78.22 70.16 18.76
C LEU A 13 77.34 69.43 19.79
N GLY A 14 76.36 70.11 20.39
CA GLY A 14 75.53 69.61 21.49
C GLY A 14 74.19 69.00 21.08
N LEU A 15 73.84 69.02 19.79
CA LEU A 15 72.76 68.18 19.27
C LEU A 15 73.41 66.84 18.91
N PRO A 16 73.13 65.75 19.64
CA PRO A 16 73.46 64.43 19.13
C PRO A 16 72.57 64.21 17.91
N GLY A 17 73.06 64.65 16.75
CA GLY A 17 72.56 64.19 15.48
C GLY A 17 72.69 62.68 15.55
N CYS A 18 71.57 61.98 15.66
CA CYS A 18 71.50 60.55 15.51
C CYS A 18 71.92 60.22 14.07
N MET A 19 73.23 60.23 13.80
CA MET A 19 73.81 59.40 12.75
C MET A 19 73.64 57.96 13.22
N VAL A 20 72.41 57.46 13.12
CA VAL A 20 72.14 56.03 13.13
C VAL A 20 73.01 55.48 12.00
N SER A 21 73.92 54.57 12.35
CA SER A 21 74.79 53.95 11.37
C SER A 21 73.93 53.32 10.28
N LYS A 22 74.40 53.35 9.02
CA LYS A 22 73.68 52.76 7.88
C LYS A 22 73.14 51.35 8.19
N SER A 23 73.92 50.56 8.94
CA SER A 23 73.55 49.23 9.44
C SER A 23 72.32 49.18 10.36
N LYS A 24 72.11 50.18 11.23
CA LYS A 24 70.95 50.23 12.14
C LYS A 24 69.68 50.61 11.39
N TYR A 25 69.78 51.49 10.38
CA TYR A 25 68.65 51.77 9.48
C TYR A 25 68.27 50.53 8.68
N GLU A 26 69.25 49.87 8.06
CA GLU A 26 69.02 48.62 7.32
C GLU A 26 68.39 47.54 8.21
N ALA A 27 68.85 47.39 9.46
CA ALA A 27 68.23 46.49 10.43
C ALA A 27 66.77 46.88 10.74
N SER A 28 66.49 48.16 11.00
CA SER A 28 65.12 48.63 11.27
C SER A 28 64.17 48.46 10.07
N VAL A 29 64.68 48.59 8.85
CA VAL A 29 63.92 48.37 7.62
C VAL A 29 63.63 46.88 7.44
N ALA A 30 64.62 46.00 7.67
CA ALA A 30 64.42 44.55 7.64
C ALA A 30 63.41 44.08 8.69
N ASP A 31 63.47 44.61 9.91
CA ASP A 31 62.49 44.33 10.96
C ASP A 31 61.08 44.81 10.57
N MET A 32 60.97 45.99 9.96
CA MET A 32 59.69 46.52 9.45
C MET A 32 59.12 45.67 8.31
N GLU A 33 59.96 45.22 7.37
CA GLU A 33 59.56 44.34 6.28
C GLU A 33 59.14 42.96 6.80
N SER A 34 59.85 42.40 7.79
CA SER A 34 59.47 41.16 8.47
C SER A 34 58.13 41.31 9.20
N ALA A 35 57.93 42.39 9.95
CA ALA A 35 56.67 42.67 10.63
C ALA A 35 55.51 42.85 9.64
N LYS A 36 55.77 43.49 8.49
CA LYS A 36 54.79 43.62 7.42
C LYS A 36 54.41 42.26 6.83
N ALA A 37 55.39 41.40 6.55
CA ALA A 37 55.15 40.06 6.04
C ALA A 37 54.34 39.20 7.04
N GLU A 38 54.62 39.33 8.33
CA GLU A 38 53.86 38.64 9.38
C GLU A 38 52.43 39.15 9.51
N LEU A 39 52.22 40.48 9.41
CA LEU A 39 50.88 41.08 9.38
C LEU A 39 50.08 40.63 8.16
N GLU A 40 50.70 40.62 6.98
CA GLU A 40 50.09 40.12 5.74
C GLU A 40 49.71 38.63 5.89
N LYS A 41 50.58 37.80 6.46
CA LYS A 41 50.27 36.40 6.76
C LYS A 41 49.11 36.25 7.76
N SER A 42 49.09 37.05 8.83
CA SER A 42 48.01 37.04 9.82
C SER A 42 46.69 37.44 9.17
N ARG A 43 46.70 38.43 8.29
CA ARG A 43 45.53 38.86 7.53
C ARG A 43 44.99 37.74 6.63
N MET A 44 45.88 37.04 5.91
CA MET A 44 45.48 35.88 5.11
C MET A 44 44.83 34.77 5.95
N HIS A 45 45.38 34.47 7.14
CA HIS A 45 44.77 33.50 8.06
C HIS A 45 43.41 33.98 8.58
N GLN A 46 43.25 35.26 8.89
CA GLN A 46 41.98 35.83 9.31
C GLN A 46 40.93 35.74 8.19
N GLU A 47 41.27 36.11 6.96
CA GLU A 47 40.38 36.02 5.80
C GLU A 47 39.92 34.56 5.55
N ALA A 48 40.82 33.59 5.69
CA ALA A 48 40.50 32.17 5.58
C ALA A 48 39.54 31.68 6.69
N LEU A 49 39.75 32.11 7.94
CA LEU A 49 38.83 31.79 9.05
C LEU A 49 37.47 32.44 8.86
N GLU A 50 37.43 33.70 8.40
CA GLU A 50 36.18 34.39 8.10
C GLU A 50 35.38 33.71 6.98
N GLU A 51 36.05 33.14 5.98
CA GLU A 51 35.42 32.32 4.95
C GLU A 51 34.83 31.02 5.53
N GLN A 52 35.57 30.31 6.38
CA GLN A 52 35.05 29.11 7.06
C GLN A 52 33.83 29.44 7.93
N ILE A 53 33.85 30.55 8.67
CA ILE A 53 32.72 31.02 9.47
C ILE A 53 31.51 31.32 8.57
N ARG A 54 31.71 31.96 7.42
CA ARG A 54 30.63 32.22 6.45
C ARG A 54 30.04 30.92 5.90
N ASN A 55 30.88 29.97 5.53
CA ASN A 55 30.45 28.66 5.03
C ASN A 55 29.66 27.88 6.10
N LEU A 56 30.14 27.86 7.34
CA LEU A 56 29.44 27.23 8.46
C LEU A 56 28.09 27.90 8.75
N LYS A 57 28.03 29.23 8.71
CA LYS A 57 26.77 29.97 8.87
C LYS A 57 25.77 29.64 7.77
N GLY A 58 26.22 29.61 6.51
CA GLY A 58 25.37 29.24 5.37
C GLY A 58 24.87 27.80 5.46
N LEU A 59 25.73 26.86 5.89
CA LEU A 59 25.32 25.47 6.12
C LEU A 59 24.29 25.37 7.26
N ASN A 60 24.49 26.12 8.35
CA ASN A 60 23.57 26.14 9.48
C ASN A 60 22.20 26.72 9.09
N GLU A 61 22.17 27.79 8.30
CA GLU A 61 20.94 28.35 7.75
C GLU A 61 20.22 27.35 6.85
N LYS A 62 20.96 26.67 5.97
CA LYS A 62 20.41 25.62 5.10
C LYS A 62 19.79 24.47 5.90
N VAL A 63 20.50 23.97 6.91
CA VAL A 63 19.98 22.91 7.80
C VAL A 63 18.73 23.40 8.53
N SER A 64 18.69 24.66 8.98
CA SER A 64 17.51 25.25 9.61
C SER A 64 16.31 25.28 8.65
N THR A 65 16.51 25.74 7.41
CA THR A 65 15.44 25.76 6.39
C THR A 65 14.96 24.35 6.03
N ASP A 66 15.89 23.40 5.89
CA ASP A 66 15.55 22.01 5.58
C ASP A 66 14.78 21.36 6.75
N LEU A 67 15.10 21.69 8.00
CA LEU A 67 14.37 21.25 9.19
C LEU A 67 12.94 21.80 9.22
N GLU A 68 12.75 23.08 8.89
CA GLU A 68 11.41 23.67 8.78
C GLU A 68 10.57 23.00 7.70
N LYS A 69 11.14 22.79 6.50
CA LYS A 69 10.48 22.07 5.41
C LYS A 69 10.13 20.63 5.79
N MET A 70 11.05 19.92 6.44
CA MET A 70 10.77 18.56 6.91
C MET A 70 9.65 18.55 7.94
N THR A 71 9.62 19.54 8.84
CA THR A 71 8.58 19.65 9.87
C THR A 71 7.20 19.87 9.27
N THR A 72 7.07 20.74 8.25
CA THR A 72 5.80 20.97 7.57
C THR A 72 5.34 19.74 6.77
N GLU A 73 6.27 19.05 6.10
CA GLU A 73 5.97 17.79 5.41
C GLU A 73 5.49 16.69 6.37
N VAL A 74 6.15 16.54 7.52
CA VAL A 74 5.74 15.59 8.56
C VAL A 74 4.34 15.93 9.08
N GLN A 75 4.04 17.22 9.29
CA GLN A 75 2.72 17.65 9.72
C GLN A 75 1.65 17.33 8.67
N ARG A 76 1.92 17.63 7.40
CA ARG A 76 1.03 17.30 6.27
C ARG A 76 0.75 15.80 6.19
N ILE A 77 1.79 14.97 6.31
CA ILE A 77 1.65 13.50 6.30
C ILE A 77 0.86 13.02 7.52
N LYS A 78 1.05 13.61 8.69
CA LYS A 78 0.31 13.27 9.91
C LYS A 78 -1.17 13.58 9.76
N GLU A 79 -1.53 14.74 9.22
CA GLU A 79 -2.91 15.12 8.95
C GLU A 79 -3.53 14.22 7.87
N GLY A 80 -2.80 13.91 6.80
CA GLY A 80 -3.22 12.95 5.78
C GLY A 80 -3.56 11.57 6.36
N ARG A 81 -2.64 10.99 7.16
CA ARG A 81 -2.89 9.72 7.85
C ARG A 81 -4.06 9.78 8.82
N LYS A 82 -4.23 10.89 9.54
CA LYS A 82 -5.39 11.06 10.44
C LYS A 82 -6.70 11.03 9.65
N ASN A 83 -6.75 11.70 8.51
CA ASN A 83 -7.94 11.70 7.65
C ASN A 83 -8.22 10.31 7.07
N GLU A 84 -7.19 9.59 6.62
CA GLU A 84 -7.31 8.21 6.17
C GLU A 84 -7.83 7.30 7.30
N HIS A 85 -7.29 7.42 8.51
CA HIS A 85 -7.80 6.68 9.67
C HIS A 85 -9.28 6.98 9.94
N THR A 86 -9.71 8.24 9.91
CA THR A 86 -11.12 8.58 10.12
C THR A 86 -12.04 8.05 9.01
N LEU A 87 -11.56 8.02 7.76
CA LEU A 87 -12.30 7.47 6.63
C LEU A 87 -12.44 5.95 6.75
N LEU A 88 -11.35 5.26 7.10
CA LEU A 88 -11.35 3.82 7.32
C LEU A 88 -12.25 3.44 8.49
N GLU A 89 -12.18 4.17 9.61
CA GLU A 89 -13.03 3.96 10.77
C GLU A 89 -14.52 4.16 10.43
N THR A 90 -14.84 5.12 9.56
CA THR A 90 -16.21 5.33 9.09
C THR A 90 -16.70 4.15 8.25
N ARG A 91 -15.89 3.69 7.29
CA ARG A 91 -16.23 2.51 6.48
C ARG A 91 -16.33 1.23 7.30
N GLU A 92 -15.49 1.07 8.31
CA GLU A 92 -15.55 -0.05 9.24
C GLU A 92 -16.90 -0.08 9.97
N ARG A 93 -17.35 1.08 10.50
CA ARG A 93 -18.68 1.20 11.11
C ARG A 93 -19.82 0.91 10.14
N GLU A 94 -19.72 1.36 8.90
CA GLU A 94 -20.73 1.07 7.86
C GLU A 94 -20.81 -0.44 7.58
N LEU A 95 -19.67 -1.10 7.40
CA LEU A 95 -19.61 -2.55 7.17
C LEU A 95 -20.13 -3.35 8.37
N ASP A 96 -19.85 -2.91 9.60
CA ASP A 96 -20.39 -3.53 10.80
C ASP A 96 -21.92 -3.38 10.88
N GLN A 97 -22.45 -2.22 10.51
CA GLN A 97 -23.91 -2.02 10.42
C GLN A 97 -24.53 -2.93 9.35
N GLU A 98 -23.92 -3.04 8.17
CA GLU A 98 -24.39 -3.95 7.12
C GLU A 98 -24.36 -5.42 7.57
N LYS A 99 -23.29 -5.81 8.27
CA LYS A 99 -23.16 -7.16 8.85
C LYS A 99 -24.27 -7.44 9.87
N GLU A 100 -24.53 -6.53 10.79
CA GLU A 100 -25.61 -6.67 11.77
C GLU A 100 -26.99 -6.73 11.09
N GLN A 101 -27.22 -5.89 10.08
CA GLN A 101 -28.44 -5.95 9.28
C GLN A 101 -28.58 -7.30 8.58
N LEU A 102 -27.52 -7.82 7.97
CA LEU A 102 -27.54 -9.10 7.26
C LEU A 102 -27.76 -10.27 8.23
N MET A 103 -27.15 -10.23 9.42
CA MET A 103 -27.39 -11.20 10.48
C MET A 103 -28.85 -11.15 10.97
N SER A 104 -29.43 -9.97 11.11
CA SER A 104 -30.85 -9.84 11.49
C SER A 104 -31.77 -10.45 10.43
N LYS A 105 -31.51 -10.20 9.14
CA LYS A 105 -32.24 -10.80 8.02
C LYS A 105 -32.07 -12.31 8.00
N LEU A 106 -30.85 -12.81 8.22
CA LEU A 106 -30.58 -14.25 8.28
C LEU A 106 -31.38 -14.91 9.42
N ARG A 107 -31.44 -14.30 10.61
CA ARG A 107 -32.24 -14.80 11.74
C ARG A 107 -33.70 -14.94 11.35
N VAL A 108 -34.30 -13.90 10.76
CA VAL A 108 -35.71 -13.92 10.33
C VAL A 108 -35.97 -15.02 9.31
N VAL A 109 -35.11 -15.17 8.30
CA VAL A 109 -35.25 -16.20 7.27
C VAL A 109 -35.14 -17.59 7.87
N VAL A 110 -34.22 -17.81 8.80
CA VAL A 110 -34.08 -19.08 9.53
C VAL A 110 -35.35 -19.41 10.31
N ASP A 111 -35.91 -18.45 11.04
CA ASP A 111 -37.14 -18.65 11.82
C ASP A 111 -38.33 -18.98 10.90
N GLN A 112 -38.46 -18.27 9.78
CA GLN A 112 -39.49 -18.56 8.78
C GLN A 112 -39.33 -19.95 8.17
N TYR A 113 -38.10 -20.33 7.83
CA TYR A 113 -37.80 -21.66 7.30
C TYR A 113 -38.16 -22.76 8.31
N GLN A 114 -37.82 -22.59 9.59
CA GLN A 114 -38.19 -23.55 10.64
C GLN A 114 -39.71 -23.68 10.78
N LYS A 115 -40.44 -22.55 10.74
CA LYS A 115 -41.91 -22.55 10.81
C LYS A 115 -42.54 -23.28 9.62
N VAL A 116 -42.10 -22.97 8.40
CA VAL A 116 -42.58 -23.63 7.17
C VAL A 116 -42.22 -25.11 7.18
N LYS A 117 -41.04 -25.49 7.69
CA LYS A 117 -40.63 -26.89 7.85
C LYS A 117 -41.55 -27.63 8.82
N ALA A 118 -41.90 -27.03 9.96
CA ALA A 118 -42.83 -27.62 10.92
C ALA A 118 -44.24 -27.77 10.33
N GLN A 119 -44.74 -26.76 9.60
CA GLN A 119 -46.03 -26.82 8.90
C GLN A 119 -46.04 -27.94 7.84
N ASN A 120 -44.98 -28.05 7.04
CA ASN A 120 -44.85 -29.12 6.06
C ASN A 120 -44.84 -30.51 6.73
N LYS A 121 -44.20 -30.64 7.89
CA LYS A 121 -44.22 -31.89 8.66
C LYS A 121 -45.64 -32.24 9.12
N ALA A 122 -46.35 -31.28 9.72
CA ALA A 122 -47.73 -31.47 10.16
C ALA A 122 -48.68 -31.81 9.00
N LEU A 123 -48.53 -31.14 7.86
CA LEU A 123 -49.32 -31.43 6.66
C LEU A 123 -49.07 -32.86 6.15
N LYS A 124 -47.80 -33.30 6.14
CA LYS A 124 -47.45 -34.69 5.78
C LYS A 124 -48.09 -35.70 6.73
N GLU A 125 -48.05 -35.46 8.04
CA GLU A 125 -48.70 -36.33 9.03
C GLU A 125 -50.23 -36.40 8.82
N THR A 126 -50.87 -35.27 8.51
CA THR A 126 -52.30 -35.22 8.18
C THR A 126 -52.63 -35.98 6.90
N VAL A 127 -51.83 -35.82 5.84
CA VAL A 127 -51.98 -36.58 4.58
C VAL A 127 -51.86 -38.08 4.84
N LEU A 128 -50.87 -38.50 5.63
CA LEU A 128 -50.70 -39.91 6.00
C LEU A 128 -51.89 -40.45 6.80
N ARG A 129 -52.46 -39.65 7.70
CA ARG A 129 -53.66 -40.03 8.46
C ARG A 129 -54.86 -40.25 7.54
N TYR A 130 -55.16 -39.30 6.65
CA TYR A 130 -56.25 -39.45 5.69
C TYR A 130 -56.04 -40.62 4.74
N GLN A 131 -54.80 -40.84 4.28
CA GLN A 131 -54.49 -41.99 3.44
C GLN A 131 -54.76 -43.32 4.16
N LYS A 132 -54.45 -43.38 5.46
CA LYS A 132 -54.77 -44.55 6.30
C LYS A 132 -56.28 -44.71 6.48
N GLU A 133 -57.01 -43.65 6.82
CA GLU A 133 -58.47 -43.70 7.00
C GLU A 133 -59.20 -44.12 5.72
N LEU A 134 -58.78 -43.62 4.55
CA LEU A 134 -59.30 -44.06 3.25
C LEU A 134 -58.99 -45.54 2.95
N LYS A 135 -57.82 -46.03 3.39
CA LYS A 135 -57.44 -47.44 3.23
C LYS A 135 -58.25 -48.35 4.16
N ASP A 136 -58.39 -47.98 5.43
CA ASP A 136 -59.17 -48.71 6.42
C ASP A 136 -60.67 -48.69 6.05
N THR A 137 -61.20 -47.58 5.51
CA THR A 137 -62.58 -47.50 4.97
C THR A 137 -62.76 -48.41 3.76
N ARG A 138 -61.76 -48.49 2.87
CA ARG A 138 -61.79 -49.42 1.73
C ARG A 138 -61.76 -50.88 2.20
N GLU A 139 -60.92 -51.20 3.17
CA GLU A 139 -60.80 -52.55 3.74
C GLU A 139 -62.07 -52.97 4.50
N SER A 140 -62.63 -52.09 5.34
CA SER A 140 -63.92 -52.33 6.04
C SER A 140 -65.14 -52.37 5.11
N SER A 141 -65.12 -51.62 4.00
CA SER A 141 -66.13 -51.74 2.93
C SER A 141 -66.01 -53.07 2.17
N ILE A 142 -64.79 -53.59 2.01
CA ILE A 142 -64.54 -54.92 1.42
C ILE A 142 -64.95 -56.04 2.42
N GLU A 143 -64.79 -55.82 3.72
CA GLU A 143 -65.18 -56.78 4.77
C GLU A 143 -66.71 -56.81 5.00
N SER A 144 -67.40 -55.69 4.78
CA SER A 144 -68.88 -55.60 4.76
C SER A 144 -69.51 -56.12 3.45
N THR A 145 -68.68 -56.49 2.47
CA THR A 145 -69.11 -57.04 1.17
C THR A 145 -68.41 -58.38 0.87
N SER A 146 -68.24 -59.23 1.89
CA SER A 146 -68.01 -60.66 1.66
C SER A 146 -69.31 -61.36 1.25
N GLY A 147 -69.75 -61.08 0.02
CA GLY A 147 -70.89 -61.71 -0.64
C GLY A 147 -70.85 -61.48 -2.15
N VAL A 148 -70.12 -62.35 -2.84
CA VAL A 148 -70.22 -62.67 -4.29
C VAL A 148 -69.51 -61.75 -5.31
N MET A 149 -68.32 -62.22 -5.70
CA MET A 149 -67.81 -62.48 -7.07
C MET A 149 -67.99 -61.49 -8.25
N LYS A 150 -66.82 -61.04 -8.76
CA LYS A 150 -66.20 -61.38 -10.08
C LYS A 150 -66.32 -60.43 -11.29
N SER A 151 -65.20 -60.46 -12.05
CA SER A 151 -64.89 -60.05 -13.44
C SER A 151 -64.69 -58.55 -13.70
N SER A 152 -63.52 -58.14 -14.20
CA SER A 152 -63.15 -58.05 -15.63
C SER A 152 -63.99 -56.95 -16.29
N GLU A 153 -63.43 -55.84 -16.76
CA GLU A 153 -62.65 -55.77 -18.00
C GLU A 153 -61.89 -54.44 -18.14
N LYS A 154 -60.88 -54.50 -18.99
CA LYS A 154 -60.09 -53.42 -19.60
C LYS A 154 -60.99 -52.58 -20.55
N PRO A 155 -60.76 -51.26 -20.64
CA PRO A 155 -60.50 -50.65 -21.96
C PRO A 155 -59.40 -49.58 -21.83
N ASP A 156 -58.32 -49.49 -22.60
CA ASP A 156 -58.15 -49.27 -24.04
C ASP A 156 -58.96 -48.13 -24.69
N MET A 157 -58.29 -47.40 -25.58
CA MET A 157 -58.67 -46.15 -26.28
C MET A 157 -58.48 -44.86 -25.46
N ALA A 158 -57.39 -44.11 -25.61
CA ALA A 158 -56.85 -43.43 -26.80
C ALA A 158 -57.71 -42.26 -27.30
N LYS A 159 -57.02 -41.11 -27.41
CA LYS A 159 -57.22 -39.96 -28.32
C LYS A 159 -58.15 -38.86 -27.77
N THR A 160 -57.57 -37.73 -27.31
CA THR A 160 -57.32 -36.49 -28.11
C THR A 160 -58.65 -35.85 -28.50
N GLU A 161 -59.02 -34.64 -28.09
CA GLU A 161 -58.45 -33.31 -28.35
C GLU A 161 -59.38 -32.39 -27.53
N MET A 162 -58.94 -31.28 -26.93
CA MET A 162 -59.11 -29.97 -27.57
C MET A 162 -58.35 -28.93 -26.73
N THR A 163 -57.26 -28.43 -27.30
CA THR A 163 -56.95 -27.00 -27.26
C THR A 163 -57.20 -26.47 -28.68
N PRO A 164 -57.74 -25.26 -28.83
CA PRO A 164 -56.85 -24.17 -29.24
C PRO A 164 -57.16 -22.90 -28.42
N SER A 165 -56.20 -22.23 -27.79
CA SER A 165 -55.12 -21.43 -28.40
C SER A 165 -55.63 -20.38 -29.38
N VAL A 166 -55.74 -19.13 -28.91
CA VAL A 166 -55.50 -17.91 -29.70
C VAL A 166 -54.70 -16.98 -28.77
N ASN A 167 -53.38 -17.04 -28.91
CA ASN A 167 -52.50 -16.02 -29.49
C ASN A 167 -52.09 -14.94 -28.47
N SER A 168 -50.82 -14.54 -28.36
CA SER A 168 -49.72 -14.67 -29.32
C SER A 168 -48.38 -14.48 -28.61
N SER A 169 -47.46 -15.42 -28.87
CA SER A 169 -46.00 -15.30 -28.73
C SER A 169 -45.44 -14.24 -29.73
N PRO A 170 -44.15 -13.81 -29.69
CA PRO A 170 -43.01 -14.71 -29.94
C PRO A 170 -41.73 -14.47 -29.09
N ILE A 171 -41.10 -15.59 -28.72
CA ILE A 171 -39.67 -15.93 -28.84
C ILE A 171 -38.71 -14.74 -29.03
N VAL A 172 -37.77 -14.54 -28.09
CA VAL A 172 -36.32 -14.61 -28.39
C VAL A 172 -35.56 -15.06 -27.14
N SER A 173 -34.90 -16.21 -27.27
CA SER A 173 -33.75 -16.62 -26.47
C SER A 173 -32.65 -15.56 -26.57
N SER A 174 -32.36 -14.86 -25.48
CA SER A 174 -31.04 -14.25 -25.32
C SER A 174 -30.54 -14.46 -23.91
N LYS A 175 -29.48 -15.27 -23.85
CA LYS A 175 -28.46 -15.26 -22.82
C LYS A 175 -27.68 -13.95 -22.96
N PRO A 176 -27.53 -13.16 -21.89
CA PRO A 176 -26.34 -12.33 -21.74
C PRO A 176 -25.58 -12.67 -20.44
N PRO A 177 -24.28 -12.38 -20.42
CA PRO A 177 -23.34 -12.96 -19.48
C PRO A 177 -23.33 -12.21 -18.15
N VAL A 178 -23.40 -12.92 -17.03
CA VAL A 178 -22.99 -12.35 -15.75
C VAL A 178 -21.54 -12.75 -15.49
N PRO A 179 -20.63 -11.76 -15.33
CA PRO A 179 -19.20 -11.97 -15.13
C PRO A 179 -18.91 -12.71 -13.82
N LYS A 180 -17.99 -13.67 -13.90
CA LYS A 180 -17.44 -14.36 -12.73
C LYS A 180 -16.33 -13.52 -12.11
N ILE A 181 -16.68 -12.73 -11.10
CA ILE A 181 -15.82 -12.23 -10.02
C ILE A 181 -16.78 -12.24 -8.81
N VAL A 182 -16.54 -12.75 -7.61
CA VAL A 182 -15.35 -12.82 -6.74
C VAL A 182 -15.59 -14.01 -5.80
N THR A 183 -14.66 -14.95 -5.69
CA THR A 183 -14.61 -15.92 -4.59
C THR A 183 -14.01 -15.20 -3.36
N PRO A 184 -14.53 -15.42 -2.13
CA PRO A 184 -14.21 -14.62 -0.93
C PRO A 184 -12.74 -14.73 -0.48
N PRO A 185 -12.20 -13.70 0.21
CA PRO A 185 -10.81 -13.66 0.62
C PRO A 185 -10.58 -14.69 1.74
N THR A 186 -9.87 -15.75 1.42
CA THR A 186 -9.25 -16.61 2.43
C THR A 186 -7.98 -15.92 2.88
N LEU A 187 -7.91 -15.56 4.17
CA LEU A 187 -6.66 -15.13 4.82
C LEU A 187 -5.57 -16.17 4.55
N PRO A 188 -4.40 -15.81 4.00
CA PRO A 188 -3.27 -16.72 3.96
C PRO A 188 -2.60 -16.78 5.33
N LYS A 189 -2.50 -18.03 5.76
CA LYS A 189 -1.75 -18.60 6.86
C LYS A 189 -0.27 -18.26 6.72
N ILE A 190 0.39 -17.94 7.84
CA ILE A 190 1.84 -17.74 7.95
C ILE A 190 2.53 -19.08 7.65
N GLY A 191 2.81 -19.31 6.38
CA GLY A 191 3.90 -20.10 5.83
C GLY A 191 4.60 -19.20 4.82
N GLY A 192 5.90 -19.35 4.61
CA GLY A 192 6.64 -18.53 3.64
C GLY A 192 6.13 -18.75 2.22
N ASP A 193 5.08 -18.04 1.84
CA ASP A 193 4.42 -18.15 0.55
C ASP A 193 5.34 -17.53 -0.51
N LEU A 194 5.97 -18.41 -1.30
CA LEU A 194 6.72 -17.99 -2.48
C LEU A 194 5.78 -17.21 -3.40
N VAL A 195 6.15 -15.97 -3.72
CA VAL A 195 5.40 -15.09 -4.60
C VAL A 195 5.48 -15.63 -6.03
N ASN A 196 4.34 -16.00 -6.61
CA ASN A 196 4.31 -16.46 -8.00
C ASN A 196 4.40 -15.27 -8.95
N ILE A 197 5.51 -15.14 -9.68
CA ILE A 197 5.79 -14.00 -10.57
C ILE A 197 4.83 -13.88 -11.75
N ASN A 198 4.10 -14.95 -12.09
CA ASN A 198 3.08 -14.95 -13.14
C ASN A 198 1.69 -14.52 -12.64
N LYS A 199 1.41 -14.70 -11.34
CA LYS A 199 0.06 -14.47 -10.77
C LYS A 199 0.00 -13.29 -9.80
N ALA A 200 1.13 -12.90 -9.21
CA ALA A 200 1.21 -11.83 -8.22
C ALA A 200 0.77 -10.48 -8.81
N PRO A 201 -0.03 -9.66 -8.12
CA PRO A 201 -0.30 -8.28 -8.54
C PRO A 201 0.91 -7.37 -8.29
N VAL A 202 0.92 -6.17 -8.91
CA VAL A 202 2.00 -5.16 -8.71
C VAL A 202 2.23 -4.87 -7.23
N SER A 203 1.15 -4.74 -6.45
CA SER A 203 1.22 -4.47 -5.01
C SER A 203 1.95 -5.56 -4.21
N ASP A 204 1.80 -6.81 -4.59
CA ASP A 204 2.45 -7.95 -3.91
C ASP A 204 3.94 -8.04 -4.27
N LEU A 205 4.31 -7.69 -5.50
CA LEU A 205 5.72 -7.57 -5.88
C LEU A 205 6.43 -6.43 -5.12
N VAL A 206 5.74 -5.31 -4.88
CA VAL A 206 6.29 -4.18 -4.12
C VAL A 206 6.36 -4.49 -2.63
N LEU A 207 5.26 -4.94 -2.03
CA LEU A 207 5.16 -5.13 -0.57
C LEU A 207 5.94 -6.35 -0.08
N THR A 208 5.94 -7.43 -0.87
CA THR A 208 6.41 -8.75 -0.41
C THR A 208 7.84 -9.03 -0.87
N LEU A 209 8.24 -8.51 -2.04
CA LEU A 209 9.61 -8.65 -2.57
C LEU A 209 10.45 -7.37 -2.43
N GLY A 210 9.84 -6.24 -2.06
CA GLY A 210 10.55 -4.96 -1.93
C GLY A 210 10.98 -4.35 -3.26
N LEU A 211 10.34 -4.72 -4.38
CA LEU A 211 10.64 -4.16 -5.69
C LEU A 211 10.09 -2.72 -5.81
N THR A 212 10.76 -1.88 -6.59
CA THR A 212 10.18 -0.57 -6.93
C THR A 212 8.96 -0.76 -7.83
N ARG A 213 8.07 0.23 -7.83
CA ARG A 213 6.80 0.15 -8.57
C ARG A 213 7.02 -0.03 -10.07
N GLU A 214 8.03 0.64 -10.61
CA GLU A 214 8.38 0.63 -12.03
C GLU A 214 8.81 -0.78 -12.45
N VAL A 215 9.70 -1.41 -11.66
CA VAL A 215 10.15 -2.78 -11.90
C VAL A 215 8.99 -3.77 -11.76
N ALA A 216 8.12 -3.60 -10.76
CA ALA A 216 6.96 -4.46 -10.56
C ALA A 216 5.96 -4.40 -11.74
N GLU A 217 5.74 -3.22 -12.32
CA GLU A 217 4.90 -3.04 -13.51
C GLU A 217 5.53 -3.69 -14.75
N GLU A 218 6.86 -3.61 -14.90
CA GLU A 218 7.59 -4.29 -15.99
C GLU A 218 7.56 -5.82 -15.84
N VAL A 219 7.64 -6.34 -14.61
CA VAL A 219 7.45 -7.76 -14.31
C VAL A 219 6.06 -8.22 -14.71
N VAL A 220 5.02 -7.42 -14.45
CA VAL A 220 3.64 -7.75 -14.85
C VAL A 220 3.48 -7.73 -16.37
N SER A 221 4.07 -6.75 -17.04
CA SER A 221 3.93 -6.53 -18.48
C SER A 221 4.58 -7.63 -19.33
N ASN A 222 5.63 -8.28 -18.82
CA ASN A 222 6.43 -9.26 -19.57
C ASN A 222 6.13 -10.73 -19.22
N ARG A 223 4.96 -11.00 -18.63
CA ARG A 223 4.43 -12.36 -18.39
C ARG A 223 4.04 -13.04 -19.71
N PRO A 224 4.12 -14.38 -19.82
CA PRO A 224 4.49 -15.34 -18.78
C PRO A 224 6.00 -15.60 -18.70
N TYR A 225 6.45 -15.98 -17.51
CA TYR A 225 7.79 -16.48 -17.22
C TYR A 225 7.75 -18.00 -17.00
N ARG A 226 8.63 -18.75 -17.65
CA ARG A 226 8.73 -20.21 -17.45
C ARG A 226 9.66 -20.53 -16.29
N LEU A 227 10.69 -19.72 -16.10
CA LEU A 227 11.68 -19.86 -15.05
C LEU A 227 11.88 -18.52 -14.34
N ARG A 228 12.18 -18.57 -13.04
CA ARG A 228 12.46 -17.37 -12.23
C ARG A 228 13.65 -16.55 -12.78
N GLY A 229 14.66 -17.23 -13.35
CA GLY A 229 15.82 -16.58 -13.98
C GLY A 229 15.50 -15.75 -15.23
N GLU A 230 14.30 -15.87 -15.81
CA GLU A 230 13.90 -15.04 -16.96
C GLU A 230 13.76 -13.56 -16.60
N LEU A 231 13.57 -13.23 -15.32
CA LEU A 231 13.57 -11.84 -14.84
C LEU A 231 14.92 -11.14 -15.12
N VAL A 232 16.02 -11.87 -15.03
CA VAL A 232 17.36 -11.37 -15.35
C VAL A 232 17.62 -11.47 -16.85
N ALA A 233 17.23 -12.58 -17.49
CA ALA A 233 17.46 -12.78 -18.92
C ALA A 233 16.74 -11.74 -19.80
N LYS A 234 15.56 -11.27 -19.37
CA LYS A 234 14.81 -10.19 -20.02
C LYS A 234 15.21 -8.79 -19.54
N ASN A 235 16.25 -8.67 -18.70
CA ASN A 235 16.74 -7.42 -18.12
C ASN A 235 15.70 -6.61 -17.32
N ILE A 236 14.69 -7.27 -16.76
CA ILE A 236 13.64 -6.63 -15.97
C ILE A 236 14.17 -6.32 -14.57
N ILE A 237 14.97 -7.23 -14.02
CA ILE A 237 15.58 -7.08 -12.70
C ILE A 237 17.10 -7.31 -12.83
N PRO A 238 17.93 -6.41 -12.26
CA PRO A 238 19.38 -6.64 -12.17
C PRO A 238 19.71 -7.94 -11.42
N LYS A 239 20.82 -8.59 -11.79
CA LYS A 239 21.26 -9.84 -11.14
C LYS A 239 21.39 -9.72 -9.61
N ALA A 240 21.88 -8.58 -9.12
CA ALA A 240 22.02 -8.32 -7.68
C ALA A 240 20.67 -8.40 -6.96
N THR A 241 19.67 -7.69 -7.46
CA THR A 241 18.31 -7.70 -6.90
C THR A 241 17.64 -9.06 -7.06
N PHE A 242 17.89 -9.78 -8.16
CA PHE A 242 17.39 -11.14 -8.34
C PHE A 242 17.95 -12.10 -7.26
N ASP A 243 19.23 -12.00 -6.95
CA ASP A 243 19.88 -12.85 -5.95
C ASP A 243 19.27 -12.68 -4.54
N GLU A 244 18.71 -11.51 -4.22
CA GLU A 244 18.03 -11.22 -2.94
C GLU A 244 16.57 -11.74 -2.87
N ILE A 245 15.93 -11.94 -4.02
CA ILE A 245 14.51 -12.33 -4.09
C ILE A 245 14.30 -13.77 -4.59
N LYS A 246 15.31 -14.42 -5.18
CA LYS A 246 15.21 -15.74 -5.83
C LYS A 246 14.61 -16.85 -4.96
N ASP A 247 14.81 -16.76 -3.64
CA ASP A 247 14.32 -17.72 -2.65
C ASP A 247 12.88 -17.46 -2.21
N ARG A 248 12.35 -16.26 -2.52
CA ARG A 248 10.98 -15.81 -2.21
C ARG A 248 10.06 -15.83 -3.43
N ILE A 249 10.54 -16.22 -4.60
CA ILE A 249 9.77 -16.23 -5.85
C ILE A 249 9.63 -17.62 -6.46
N THR A 250 8.51 -17.85 -7.15
CA THR A 250 8.27 -19.05 -7.97
C THR A 250 7.74 -18.69 -9.35
N ALA A 251 8.05 -19.52 -10.35
CA ALA A 251 7.62 -19.38 -11.74
C ALA A 251 6.85 -20.63 -12.17
N SER A 252 5.68 -20.85 -11.57
CA SER A 252 4.74 -21.88 -12.05
C SER A 252 3.82 -21.27 -13.10
N PRO A 253 3.49 -22.01 -14.18
CA PRO A 253 2.37 -21.66 -15.05
C PRO A 253 1.05 -21.53 -14.27
#